data_AF-A0A674P6C5-F1
#
_entry.id   AF-A0A674P6C5-F1
#
_cell.length_a   1.000
_cell.length_b   1.000
_cell.length_c   1.000
_cell.angle_alpha   90.00
_cell.angle_beta   90.00
_cell.angle_gamma   90.00
#
_symmetry.space_group_name_H-M   'P 1'
#
loop_
_entity.id
_entity.type
_entity.pdbx_description
1 polymer ?
#
loop_
_entity_poly.entity_id
_entity_poly.type
_entity_poly.pdbx_seq_one_letter_code
_entity_poly.pdbx_strand_id
1 'polypeptide(L)'
;MGAVPGLVLLLMLAVLGIRAAPSPEECHKLTKPVTKADVQSVSGDWVLVWYISDNISTSNEWTKLKTSYVEQRVHSGVIRFTERNMLKNNSCMTFKTNMTAGPEGQNTFIYTSGTMEVNGVDIEYPGNGTVKFFETCADCMSMEYSGFFGHFLLIYRRYGVHQNVEVLKAAQDEGQKLAECLGFSIDEPFIYDGVSGFCHKKPSPEECHKLTKPVTKADVQSVSGDWVLVWYISDNISTSNEWTKLKTSYVEQRVHSGVIRFTERNMLKNNSCMTFKTNMTAVPESQNTFIYTSGTMEVNGVDIEYPGNGTVKFFETCADCLSMEYSGFFGHFLLIYRRDGVHQNVEVLKAAQDEGQKLAECLGFSIDEPFIYDGVSDFCHKKSSPEVKPEQD
;
A
#
# COMPACT_ATOMS: atom_id res chain seq x y z
N MET A 1 -4.82 -74.52 43.83
CA MET A 1 -4.78 -73.04 43.73
C MET A 1 -3.33 -72.64 43.57
N GLY A 2 -3.02 -71.79 42.59
CA GLY A 2 -1.67 -71.30 42.30
C GLY A 2 -1.50 -71.02 40.81
N ALA A 3 -2.14 -69.95 40.34
CA ALA A 3 -2.10 -69.52 38.94
C ALA A 3 -0.74 -68.91 38.59
N VAL A 4 -0.17 -69.34 37.46
CA VAL A 4 0.99 -68.71 36.82
C VAL A 4 0.52 -67.43 36.14
N PRO A 5 1.13 -66.25 36.37
CA PRO A 5 0.82 -65.07 35.59
C PRO A 5 1.58 -65.15 34.27
N GLY A 6 0.85 -65.41 33.19
CA GLY A 6 1.35 -65.23 31.82
C GLY A 6 1.60 -63.74 31.56
N LEU A 7 2.84 -63.41 31.22
CA LEU A 7 3.23 -62.09 30.74
C LEU A 7 2.66 -61.90 29.32
N VAL A 8 1.51 -61.23 29.20
CA VAL A 8 0.96 -60.83 27.90
C VAL A 8 1.69 -59.57 27.46
N LEU A 9 2.64 -59.73 26.53
CA LEU A 9 3.33 -58.62 25.87
C LEU A 9 2.39 -57.98 24.84
N LEU A 10 1.77 -56.86 25.19
CA LEU A 10 1.01 -56.02 24.27
C LEU A 10 1.99 -55.23 23.37
N LEU A 11 2.19 -55.71 22.14
CA LEU A 11 2.84 -54.95 21.07
C LEU A 11 1.90 -53.81 20.62
N MET A 12 2.10 -52.61 21.16
CA MET A 12 1.52 -51.38 20.63
C MET A 12 2.24 -51.03 19.31
N LEU A 13 1.62 -51.39 18.18
CA LEU A 13 1.99 -50.86 16.86
C LEU A 13 1.64 -49.37 16.84
N ALA A 14 2.63 -48.52 17.11
CA ALA A 14 2.55 -47.11 16.74
C ALA A 14 2.54 -47.04 15.22
N VAL A 15 1.36 -46.82 14.63
CA VAL A 15 1.24 -46.40 13.23
C VAL A 15 1.81 -44.99 13.15
N LEU A 16 3.11 -44.89 12.92
CA LEU A 16 3.68 -43.70 12.31
C LEU A 16 2.97 -43.57 10.97
N GLY A 17 2.10 -42.57 10.84
CA GLY A 17 1.38 -42.29 9.60
C GLY A 17 2.37 -41.90 8.51
N ILE A 18 2.95 -42.90 7.83
CA ILE A 18 3.76 -42.69 6.63
C ILE A 18 2.77 -42.24 5.56
N ARG A 19 2.74 -40.93 5.30
CA ARG A 19 2.05 -40.39 4.14
C ARG A 19 2.73 -41.01 2.91
N ALA A 20 1.98 -41.74 2.09
CA ALA A 20 2.53 -42.30 0.86
C ALA A 20 2.90 -41.14 -0.08
N ALA A 21 4.10 -41.19 -0.66
CA ALA A 21 4.51 -40.21 -1.66
C ALA A 21 3.52 -40.20 -2.84
N PRO A 22 3.24 -39.04 -3.45
CA PRO A 22 2.36 -38.93 -4.60
C PRO A 22 2.76 -39.88 -5.71
N SER A 23 1.76 -40.51 -6.33
CA SER A 23 2.01 -41.35 -7.50
C SER A 23 2.45 -40.50 -8.71
N PRO A 24 3.12 -41.09 -9.72
CA PRO A 24 3.48 -40.36 -10.94
C PRO A 24 2.30 -39.72 -11.66
N GLU A 25 1.12 -40.36 -11.65
CA GLU A 25 -0.11 -39.83 -12.24
C GLU A 25 -0.63 -38.62 -11.45
N GLU A 26 -0.58 -38.67 -10.12
CA GLU A 26 -0.94 -37.53 -9.26
C GLU A 26 0.02 -36.36 -9.49
N CYS A 27 1.32 -36.62 -9.57
CA CYS A 27 2.28 -35.57 -9.89
C CYS A 27 2.04 -34.96 -11.26
N HIS A 28 1.79 -35.77 -12.30
CA HIS A 28 1.49 -35.26 -13.63
C HIS A 28 0.28 -34.30 -13.64
N LYS A 29 -0.74 -34.59 -12.82
CA LYS A 29 -1.90 -33.72 -12.66
C LYS A 29 -1.57 -32.45 -11.87
N LEU A 30 -0.83 -32.57 -10.76
CA LEU A 30 -0.48 -31.44 -9.88
C LEU A 30 0.51 -30.46 -10.51
N THR A 31 1.44 -30.96 -11.34
CA THR A 31 2.47 -30.13 -11.99
C THR A 31 2.07 -29.67 -13.38
N LYS A 32 0.78 -29.77 -13.74
CA LYS A 32 0.29 -29.32 -15.05
C LYS A 32 0.40 -27.79 -15.12
N PRO A 33 1.17 -27.22 -16.06
CA PRO A 33 1.44 -25.79 -16.05
C PRO A 33 0.32 -24.99 -16.73
N VAL A 34 0.12 -23.76 -16.27
CA VAL A 34 -0.71 -22.76 -16.96
C VAL A 34 0.03 -22.27 -18.20
N THR A 35 -0.67 -22.27 -19.34
CA THR A 35 -0.12 -21.79 -20.60
C THR A 35 -0.35 -20.29 -20.79
N LYS A 36 0.35 -19.67 -21.74
CA LYS A 36 0.10 -18.29 -22.18
C LYS A 36 -1.34 -18.06 -22.62
N ALA A 37 -2.01 -19.06 -23.17
CA ALA A 37 -3.42 -18.94 -23.59
C ALA A 37 -4.36 -18.83 -22.37
N ASP A 38 -4.00 -19.47 -21.27
CA ASP A 38 -4.83 -19.58 -20.06
C ASP A 38 -4.37 -18.67 -18.92
N VAL A 39 -3.35 -17.83 -19.15
CA VAL A 39 -2.74 -16.95 -18.14
C VAL A 39 -3.74 -16.00 -17.48
N GLN A 40 -4.86 -15.68 -18.14
CA GLN A 40 -5.91 -14.88 -17.52
C GLN A 40 -6.46 -15.51 -16.22
N SER A 41 -6.40 -16.84 -16.09
CA SER A 41 -6.85 -17.58 -14.90
C SER A 41 -6.09 -17.20 -13.62
N VAL A 42 -4.85 -16.70 -13.74
CA VAL A 42 -4.05 -16.30 -12.58
C VAL A 42 -4.30 -14.85 -12.15
N SER A 43 -5.12 -14.09 -12.90
CA SER A 43 -5.50 -12.72 -12.53
C SER A 43 -6.41 -12.72 -11.30
N GLY A 44 -6.06 -11.94 -10.28
CA GLY A 44 -6.85 -11.86 -9.06
C GLY A 44 -6.12 -11.22 -7.90
N ASP A 45 -6.80 -11.19 -6.76
CA ASP A 45 -6.27 -10.78 -5.47
C ASP A 45 -6.08 -12.03 -4.62
N TRP A 46 -4.86 -12.25 -4.16
CA TRP A 46 -4.40 -13.52 -3.62
C TRP A 46 -3.71 -13.31 -2.27
N VAL A 47 -3.85 -14.30 -1.38
CA VAL A 47 -3.16 -14.34 -0.09
C VAL A 47 -2.25 -15.55 -0.09
N LEU A 48 -0.97 -15.34 0.22
CA LEU A 48 -0.01 -16.43 0.41
C LEU A 48 -0.37 -17.18 1.69
N VAL A 49 -0.77 -18.45 1.55
CA VAL A 49 -1.18 -19.25 2.71
C VAL A 49 -0.13 -20.26 3.12
N TRP A 50 0.73 -20.65 2.19
CA TRP A 50 1.81 -21.60 2.43
C TRP A 50 2.94 -21.37 1.44
N TYR A 51 4.19 -21.48 1.87
CA TYR A 51 5.33 -21.58 0.94
C TYR A 51 6.44 -22.45 1.52
N ILE A 52 7.23 -23.02 0.62
CA ILE A 52 8.52 -23.64 0.93
C ILE A 52 9.59 -23.08 -0.01
N SER A 53 10.83 -23.12 0.41
CA SER A 53 11.96 -22.62 -0.37
C SER A 53 13.18 -23.49 -0.19
N ASP A 54 13.89 -23.74 -1.28
CA ASP A 54 15.20 -24.38 -1.26
C ASP A 54 16.30 -23.34 -1.48
N ASN A 55 17.44 -23.55 -0.82
CA ASN A 55 18.65 -22.78 -1.03
C ASN A 55 18.48 -21.25 -0.84
N ILE A 56 17.68 -20.85 0.16
CA ILE A 56 17.47 -19.46 0.52
C ILE A 56 18.41 -19.05 1.67
N SER A 57 19.00 -17.86 1.59
CA SER A 57 19.73 -17.28 2.72
C SER A 57 18.75 -16.96 3.86
N THR A 58 19.12 -17.24 5.10
CA THR A 58 18.37 -16.80 6.30
C THR A 58 18.30 -15.26 6.42
N SER A 59 19.15 -14.53 5.70
CA SER A 59 19.08 -13.07 5.62
C SER A 59 17.99 -12.59 4.65
N ASN A 60 17.39 -13.47 3.85
CA ASN A 60 16.38 -13.10 2.86
C ASN A 60 15.10 -12.64 3.57
N GLU A 61 14.55 -11.50 3.17
CA GLU A 61 13.34 -10.91 3.77
C GLU A 61 12.12 -11.83 3.66
N TRP A 62 12.05 -12.72 2.66
CA TRP A 62 10.96 -13.69 2.53
C TRP A 62 10.93 -14.68 3.70
N THR A 63 12.06 -14.99 4.34
CA THR A 63 12.10 -15.83 5.56
C THR A 63 11.50 -15.14 6.80
N LYS A 64 11.36 -13.81 6.74
CA LYS A 64 10.82 -12.97 7.80
C LYS A 64 9.36 -12.59 7.56
N LEU A 65 8.69 -13.21 6.58
CA LEU A 65 7.29 -12.96 6.30
C LEU A 65 6.40 -13.34 7.48
N LYS A 66 5.42 -12.46 7.73
CA LYS A 66 4.26 -12.70 8.57
C LYS A 66 3.02 -12.91 7.69
N THR A 67 2.84 -12.08 6.66
CA THR A 67 1.78 -12.23 5.65
C THR A 67 2.24 -11.71 4.29
N SER A 68 1.69 -12.26 3.21
CA SER A 68 1.84 -11.73 1.86
C SER A 68 0.48 -11.66 1.15
N TYR A 69 0.20 -10.50 0.53
CA TYR A 69 -0.97 -10.23 -0.30
C TYR A 69 -0.51 -9.83 -1.70
N VAL A 70 -1.05 -10.49 -2.72
CA VAL A 70 -0.69 -10.28 -4.12
C VAL A 70 -1.88 -9.74 -4.90
N GLU A 71 -1.70 -8.59 -5.53
CA GLU A 71 -2.56 -8.14 -6.63
C GLU A 71 -1.91 -8.52 -7.95
N GLN A 72 -2.55 -9.43 -8.68
CA GLN A 72 -2.10 -9.86 -9.98
C GLN A 72 -3.13 -9.46 -11.04
N ARG A 73 -2.71 -8.73 -12.06
CA ARG A 73 -3.57 -8.32 -13.16
C ARG A 73 -2.94 -8.69 -14.49
N VAL A 74 -3.70 -9.41 -15.30
CA VAL A 74 -3.25 -9.84 -16.62
C VAL A 74 -3.87 -8.93 -17.68
N HIS A 75 -3.03 -8.34 -18.51
CA HIS A 75 -3.46 -7.52 -19.64
C HIS A 75 -2.57 -7.80 -20.86
N SER A 76 -3.18 -8.17 -21.99
CA SER A 76 -2.47 -8.44 -23.24
C SER A 76 -1.30 -9.44 -23.09
N GLY A 77 -1.45 -10.43 -22.19
CA GLY A 77 -0.42 -11.44 -21.90
C GLY A 77 0.73 -10.97 -21.00
N VAL A 78 0.69 -9.75 -20.49
CA VAL A 78 1.59 -9.23 -19.46
C VAL A 78 0.92 -9.38 -18.10
N ILE A 79 1.63 -9.96 -17.15
CA ILE A 79 1.20 -10.10 -15.76
C ILE A 79 1.80 -8.93 -14.97
N ARG A 80 0.97 -8.01 -14.52
CA ARG A 80 1.36 -6.99 -13.54
C ARG A 80 1.21 -7.61 -12.16
N PHE A 81 2.32 -7.68 -11.42
CA PHE A 81 2.41 -8.31 -10.12
C PHE A 81 2.76 -7.26 -9.07
N THR A 82 1.94 -7.17 -8.03
CA THR A 82 2.20 -6.31 -6.86
C THR A 82 1.99 -7.14 -5.61
N GLU A 83 3.08 -7.45 -4.92
CA GLU A 83 3.08 -8.19 -3.66
C GLU A 83 3.34 -7.24 -2.50
N ARG A 84 2.47 -7.27 -1.50
CA ARG A 84 2.56 -6.50 -0.27
C ARG A 84 2.79 -7.45 0.88
N ASN A 85 3.94 -7.29 1.50
CA ASN A 85 4.46 -8.17 2.52
C ASN A 85 4.46 -7.44 3.86
N MET A 86 3.94 -8.10 4.89
CA MET A 86 4.17 -7.72 6.29
C MET A 86 5.24 -8.65 6.84
N LEU A 87 6.30 -8.08 7.41
CA LEU A 87 7.36 -8.83 8.06
C LEU A 87 7.02 -9.10 9.53
N LYS A 88 7.72 -10.04 10.18
CA LYS A 88 7.51 -10.43 11.59
C LYS A 88 7.70 -9.28 12.59
N ASN A 89 8.47 -8.25 12.23
CA ASN A 89 8.64 -7.00 12.99
C ASN A 89 7.52 -5.96 12.70
N ASN A 90 6.48 -6.34 11.95
CA ASN A 90 5.39 -5.50 11.46
C ASN A 90 5.80 -4.37 10.50
N SER A 91 7.02 -4.38 9.94
CA SER A 91 7.35 -3.47 8.84
C SER A 91 6.74 -3.95 7.52
N CYS A 92 6.41 -3.00 6.65
CA CYS A 92 5.83 -3.26 5.34
C CYS A 92 6.87 -3.18 4.22
N MET A 93 6.70 -4.04 3.23
CA MET A 93 7.51 -4.10 2.02
C MET A 93 6.59 -4.38 0.83
N THR A 94 6.72 -3.59 -0.23
CA THR A 94 5.94 -3.79 -1.47
C THR A 94 6.89 -4.14 -2.60
N PHE A 95 6.65 -5.25 -3.29
CA PHE A 95 7.38 -5.65 -4.48
C PHE A 95 6.48 -5.54 -5.71
N LYS A 96 6.91 -4.78 -6.71
CA LYS A 96 6.20 -4.55 -7.97
C LYS A 96 7.05 -5.08 -9.12
N THR A 97 6.48 -5.90 -10.00
CA THR A 97 7.15 -6.35 -11.22
C THR A 97 6.15 -6.64 -12.34
N ASN A 98 6.65 -6.71 -13.57
CA ASN A 98 5.90 -7.18 -14.72
C ASN A 98 6.51 -8.49 -15.22
N MET A 99 5.68 -9.49 -15.44
CA MET A 99 6.08 -10.78 -15.98
C MET A 99 5.51 -10.99 -17.39
N THR A 100 6.28 -11.61 -18.27
CA THR A 100 5.88 -11.93 -19.64
C THR A 100 6.24 -13.37 -19.97
N ALA A 101 5.56 -13.99 -20.94
CA ALA A 101 5.91 -15.34 -21.37
C ALA A 101 7.38 -15.39 -21.87
N GLY A 102 8.15 -16.34 -21.36
CA GLY A 102 9.56 -16.51 -21.70
C GLY A 102 9.78 -17.06 -23.11
N PRO A 103 11.01 -16.95 -23.63
CA PRO A 103 11.35 -17.42 -24.98
C PRO A 103 11.37 -18.96 -25.10
N GLU A 104 11.59 -19.66 -23.98
CA GLU A 104 11.80 -21.12 -23.96
C GLU A 104 10.51 -21.95 -23.88
N GLY A 105 9.33 -21.32 -23.77
CA GLY A 105 8.07 -22.06 -23.79
C GLY A 105 6.83 -21.24 -23.44
N GLN A 106 5.66 -21.76 -23.81
CA GLN A 106 4.36 -21.11 -23.53
C GLN A 106 3.98 -21.13 -22.04
N ASN A 107 4.76 -21.79 -21.18
CA ASN A 107 4.35 -22.19 -19.83
C ASN A 107 5.27 -21.62 -18.72
N THR A 108 6.26 -20.82 -19.11
CA THR A 108 7.19 -20.16 -18.18
C THR A 108 7.09 -18.66 -18.41
N PHE A 109 7.03 -17.90 -17.34
CA PHE A 109 7.01 -16.45 -17.34
C PHE A 109 8.34 -15.92 -16.80
N ILE A 110 8.76 -14.76 -17.27
CA ILE A 110 10.01 -14.12 -16.88
C ILE A 110 9.75 -12.68 -16.47
N TYR A 111 10.53 -12.20 -15.52
CA TYR A 111 10.71 -10.77 -15.27
C TYR A 111 12.20 -10.45 -15.23
N THR A 112 12.53 -9.21 -15.57
CA THR A 112 13.91 -8.71 -15.70
C THR A 112 14.25 -7.59 -14.71
N SER A 113 13.23 -7.01 -14.09
CA SER A 113 13.36 -5.98 -13.07
C SER A 113 12.13 -5.95 -12.18
N GLY A 114 12.30 -5.46 -10.96
CA GLY A 114 11.22 -5.09 -10.07
C GLY A 114 11.58 -3.87 -9.26
N THR A 115 10.58 -3.28 -8.63
CA THR A 115 10.74 -2.19 -7.67
C THR A 115 10.34 -2.71 -6.31
N MET A 116 11.19 -2.50 -5.32
CA MET A 116 10.89 -2.82 -3.93
C MET A 116 10.78 -1.53 -3.13
N GLU A 117 9.59 -1.26 -2.61
CA GLU A 117 9.35 -0.17 -1.68
C GLU A 117 9.59 -0.67 -0.26
N VAL A 118 10.52 -0.03 0.46
CA VAL A 118 10.77 -0.28 1.88
C VAL A 118 10.72 1.04 2.62
N ASN A 119 9.75 1.18 3.53
CA ASN A 119 9.51 2.42 4.30
C ASN A 119 9.34 3.67 3.41
N GLY A 120 8.63 3.55 2.29
CA GLY A 120 8.36 4.67 1.37
C GLY A 120 9.53 5.05 0.45
N VAL A 121 10.62 4.28 0.44
CA VAL A 121 11.72 4.44 -0.51
C VAL A 121 11.66 3.32 -1.53
N ASP A 122 11.52 3.69 -2.81
CA ASP A 122 11.60 2.76 -3.93
C ASP A 122 13.06 2.44 -4.27
N ILE A 123 13.37 1.15 -4.26
CA ILE A 123 14.67 0.60 -4.64
C ILE A 123 14.44 -0.24 -5.89
N GLU A 124 15.08 0.13 -7.00
CA GLU A 124 15.13 -0.73 -8.18
C GLU A 124 15.94 -1.99 -7.86
N TYR A 125 15.34 -3.14 -8.11
CA TYR A 125 15.98 -4.43 -8.01
C TYR A 125 16.25 -4.97 -9.42
N PRO A 126 17.51 -4.88 -9.91
CA PRO A 126 17.91 -5.59 -11.11
C PRO A 126 17.93 -7.09 -10.77
N GLY A 127 17.12 -7.87 -11.48
CA GLY A 127 16.97 -9.28 -11.14
C GLY A 127 16.16 -10.02 -12.17
N ASN A 128 16.69 -11.16 -12.58
CA ASN A 128 16.03 -12.06 -13.50
C ASN A 128 15.39 -13.17 -12.67
N GLY A 129 14.17 -13.54 -13.00
CA GLY A 129 13.56 -14.74 -12.44
C GLY A 129 12.59 -15.38 -13.41
N THR A 130 12.43 -16.69 -13.25
CA THR A 130 11.45 -17.51 -13.94
C THR A 130 10.32 -17.85 -12.99
N VAL A 131 9.11 -17.85 -13.53
CA VAL A 131 7.89 -18.15 -12.81
C VAL A 131 7.09 -19.17 -13.59
N LYS A 132 6.63 -20.22 -12.94
CA LYS A 132 5.67 -21.17 -13.48
C LYS A 132 4.42 -21.17 -12.61
N PHE A 133 3.26 -21.09 -13.24
CA PHE A 133 1.99 -21.29 -12.57
C PHE A 133 1.48 -22.69 -12.88
N PHE A 134 0.79 -23.30 -11.93
CA PHE A 134 0.15 -24.61 -12.11
C PHE A 134 -1.37 -24.46 -12.21
N GLU A 135 -2.00 -25.32 -13.02
CA GLU A 135 -3.45 -25.37 -13.12
C GLU A 135 -4.05 -25.80 -11.78
N THR A 136 -4.96 -24.98 -11.25
CA THR A 136 -5.57 -25.18 -9.93
C THR A 136 -7.06 -24.81 -9.94
N CYS A 137 -7.70 -24.81 -8.77
CA CYS A 137 -9.10 -24.40 -8.64
C CYS A 137 -9.32 -22.89 -8.86
N ALA A 138 -10.57 -22.44 -9.04
CA ALA A 138 -10.89 -21.02 -9.25
C ALA A 138 -10.44 -20.09 -8.11
N ASP A 139 -10.36 -20.59 -6.88
CA ASP A 139 -9.93 -19.84 -5.68
C ASP A 139 -8.52 -20.22 -5.19
N CYS A 140 -7.76 -20.90 -6.06
CA CYS A 140 -6.43 -21.39 -5.80
C CYS A 140 -5.44 -20.76 -6.80
N MET A 141 -4.20 -20.53 -6.37
CA MET A 141 -3.09 -20.28 -7.28
C MET A 141 -1.83 -20.90 -6.70
N SER A 142 -1.10 -21.65 -7.52
CA SER A 142 0.20 -22.22 -7.17
C SER A 142 1.26 -21.68 -8.11
N MET A 143 2.37 -21.21 -7.54
CA MET A 143 3.44 -20.53 -8.25
C MET A 143 4.79 -21.12 -7.84
N GLU A 144 5.57 -21.60 -8.80
CA GLU A 144 7.00 -21.86 -8.62
C GLU A 144 7.78 -20.64 -9.12
N TYR A 145 8.69 -20.13 -8.30
CA TYR A 145 9.61 -19.05 -8.65
C TYR A 145 11.04 -19.56 -8.55
N SER A 146 11.89 -19.25 -9.54
CA SER A 146 13.33 -19.43 -9.44
C SER A 146 14.05 -18.18 -9.94
N GLY A 147 14.94 -17.61 -9.13
CA GLY A 147 15.67 -16.42 -9.55
C GLY A 147 16.52 -15.82 -8.44
N PHE A 148 16.69 -14.50 -8.52
CA PHE A 148 17.51 -13.73 -7.58
C PHE A 148 17.17 -13.98 -6.10
N PHE A 149 15.89 -14.12 -5.77
CA PHE A 149 15.46 -14.31 -4.38
C PHE A 149 15.62 -15.75 -3.88
N GLY A 150 15.95 -16.71 -4.75
CA GLY A 150 16.02 -18.13 -4.43
C GLY A 150 15.06 -18.97 -5.27
N HIS A 151 14.73 -20.16 -4.78
CA HIS A 151 13.78 -21.07 -5.40
C HIS A 151 12.66 -21.36 -4.42
N PHE A 152 11.43 -21.05 -4.83
CA PHE A 152 10.25 -21.10 -3.97
C PHE A 152 9.11 -21.83 -4.66
N LEU A 153 8.32 -22.54 -3.86
CA LEU A 153 6.97 -22.93 -4.20
C LEU A 153 6.00 -22.20 -3.28
N LEU A 154 5.10 -21.42 -3.89
CA LEU A 154 4.17 -20.54 -3.21
C LEU A 154 2.74 -20.97 -3.52
N ILE A 155 1.93 -21.12 -2.46
CA ILE A 155 0.54 -21.56 -2.54
C ILE A 155 -0.36 -20.47 -1.99
N TYR A 156 -1.28 -20.03 -2.83
CA TYR A 156 -2.16 -18.91 -2.56
C TYR A 156 -3.63 -19.33 -2.53
N ARG A 157 -4.42 -18.49 -1.85
CA ARG A 157 -5.89 -18.54 -1.85
C ARG A 157 -6.47 -17.19 -2.21
N ARG A 158 -7.62 -17.20 -2.87
CA ARG A 158 -8.32 -15.98 -3.23
C ARG A 158 -8.59 -15.14 -1.99
N TYR A 159 -8.38 -13.83 -2.11
CA TYR A 159 -8.71 -12.89 -1.05
C TYR A 159 -10.20 -13.00 -0.68
N GLY A 160 -10.50 -13.03 0.62
CA GLY A 160 -11.83 -13.35 1.17
C GLY A 160 -12.08 -14.85 1.46
N VAL A 161 -11.31 -15.79 0.89
CA VAL A 161 -11.47 -17.24 1.13
C VAL A 161 -10.42 -17.79 2.11
N HIS A 162 -9.26 -17.14 2.18
CA HIS A 162 -8.08 -17.56 2.95
C HIS A 162 -8.26 -17.71 4.48
N GLN A 163 -9.37 -17.25 5.06
CA GLN A 163 -9.61 -17.29 6.52
C GLN A 163 -10.22 -18.62 6.99
N ASN A 164 -10.74 -19.44 6.07
CA ASN A 164 -11.35 -20.71 6.42
C ASN A 164 -10.27 -21.75 6.79
N VAL A 165 -10.38 -22.31 8.01
CA VAL A 165 -9.42 -23.27 8.57
C VAL A 165 -9.29 -24.55 7.71
N GLU A 166 -10.39 -25.04 7.14
CA GLU A 166 -10.38 -26.22 6.26
C GLU A 166 -9.67 -25.91 4.94
N VAL A 167 -9.86 -24.69 4.40
CA VAL A 167 -9.16 -24.22 3.20
C VAL A 167 -7.66 -24.12 3.43
N LEU A 168 -7.24 -23.64 4.60
CA LEU A 168 -5.82 -23.55 4.96
C LEU A 168 -5.17 -24.93 5.11
N LYS A 169 -5.85 -25.87 5.76
CA LYS A 169 -5.38 -27.26 5.86
C LYS A 169 -5.26 -27.92 4.49
N ALA A 170 -6.26 -27.74 3.63
CA ALA A 170 -6.22 -28.23 2.26
C ALA A 170 -5.05 -27.63 1.47
N ALA A 171 -4.78 -26.32 1.64
CA ALA A 171 -3.65 -25.66 1.00
C ALA A 171 -2.30 -26.21 1.46
N GLN A 172 -2.15 -26.49 2.75
CA GLN A 172 -0.95 -27.13 3.28
C GLN A 172 -0.76 -28.54 2.70
N ASP A 173 -1.83 -29.34 2.63
CA ASP A 173 -1.80 -30.69 2.08
C ASP A 173 -1.47 -30.71 0.58
N GLU A 174 -2.06 -29.78 -0.18
CA GLU A 174 -1.75 -29.60 -1.60
C GLU A 174 -0.32 -29.10 -1.81
N GLY A 175 0.11 -28.11 -1.02
CA GLY A 175 1.46 -27.55 -1.07
C GLY A 175 2.52 -28.60 -0.81
N GLN A 176 2.32 -29.45 0.21
CA GLN A 176 3.22 -30.56 0.51
C GLN A 176 3.31 -31.55 -0.66
N LYS A 177 2.19 -31.98 -1.22
CA LYS A 177 2.19 -32.91 -2.36
C LYS A 177 2.86 -32.32 -3.60
N LEU A 178 2.59 -31.05 -3.90
CA LEU A 178 3.20 -30.36 -5.04
C LEU A 178 4.71 -30.17 -4.83
N ALA A 179 5.15 -29.84 -3.61
CA ALA A 179 6.56 -29.78 -3.24
C ALA A 179 7.26 -31.14 -3.44
N GLU A 180 6.67 -32.24 -2.99
CA GLU A 180 7.20 -33.60 -3.18
C GLU A 180 7.32 -33.95 -4.67
N CYS A 181 6.32 -33.61 -5.48
CA CYS A 181 6.35 -33.82 -6.94
C CYS A 181 7.42 -32.99 -7.67
N LEU A 182 7.72 -31.80 -7.16
CA LEU A 182 8.73 -30.90 -7.72
C LEU A 182 10.12 -31.12 -7.12
N GLY A 183 10.25 -31.95 -6.09
CA GLY A 183 11.52 -32.30 -5.46
C GLY A 183 12.04 -31.30 -4.43
N PHE A 184 11.18 -30.47 -3.84
CA PHE A 184 11.56 -29.55 -2.76
C PHE A 184 11.88 -30.30 -1.45
N SER A 185 12.83 -29.79 -0.66
CA SER A 185 13.00 -30.26 0.73
C SER A 185 11.93 -29.60 1.60
N ILE A 186 11.16 -30.42 2.33
CA ILE A 186 10.03 -29.92 3.13
C ILE A 186 10.49 -29.74 4.59
N ASP A 187 11.30 -28.72 4.79
CA ASP A 187 11.79 -28.31 6.11
C ASP A 187 11.29 -26.89 6.42
N GLU A 188 10.55 -26.74 7.52
CA GLU A 188 10.07 -25.44 8.02
C GLU A 188 9.29 -24.57 7.01
N PRO A 189 8.16 -25.04 6.46
CA PRO A 189 7.35 -24.21 5.57
C PRO A 189 6.78 -23.00 6.32
N PHE A 190 6.60 -21.91 5.58
CA PHE A 190 5.74 -20.82 6.02
C PHE A 190 4.28 -21.27 6.01
N ILE A 191 3.56 -20.92 7.06
CA ILE A 191 2.12 -21.19 7.20
C ILE A 191 1.45 -19.91 7.67
N TYR A 192 0.50 -19.42 6.89
CA TYR A 192 -0.32 -18.27 7.27
C TYR A 192 -1.33 -18.66 8.37
N ASP A 193 -1.50 -17.79 9.35
CA ASP A 193 -2.30 -18.04 10.55
C ASP A 193 -3.82 -17.86 10.35
N GLY A 194 -4.26 -17.41 9.17
CA GLY A 194 -5.67 -17.16 8.88
C GLY A 194 -6.16 -15.78 9.31
N VAL A 195 -5.46 -15.09 10.21
CA VAL A 195 -5.98 -13.94 10.98
C VAL A 195 -5.13 -12.69 10.92
N SER A 196 -3.84 -12.80 10.61
CA SER A 196 -2.95 -11.66 10.50
C SER A 196 -3.39 -10.72 9.37
N GLY A 197 -3.41 -9.42 9.64
CA GLY A 197 -3.70 -8.40 8.64
C GLY A 197 -2.61 -8.29 7.56
N PHE A 198 -2.83 -7.47 6.55
CA PHE A 198 -1.85 -7.25 5.46
C PHE A 198 -1.39 -5.79 5.45
N CYS A 199 -0.19 -5.56 4.91
CA CYS A 199 0.27 -4.23 4.55
C CYS A 199 -0.60 -3.65 3.44
N HIS A 200 -1.11 -2.43 3.65
CA HIS A 200 -1.92 -1.65 2.70
C HIS A 200 -2.99 -2.50 1.96
N LYS A 201 -3.93 -3.06 2.72
CA LYS A 201 -5.17 -3.60 2.17
C LYS A 201 -5.99 -2.44 1.57
N LYS A 202 -6.43 -2.59 0.30
CA LYS A 202 -7.42 -1.69 -0.28
C LYS A 202 -8.57 -1.51 0.70
N PRO A 203 -8.93 -0.28 1.08
CA PRO A 203 -9.98 -0.08 2.06
C PRO A 203 -11.26 -0.79 1.63
N SER A 204 -11.97 -1.39 2.58
CA SER A 204 -13.27 -1.99 2.27
C SER A 204 -14.26 -0.89 1.83
N PRO A 205 -15.38 -1.24 1.16
CA PRO A 205 -16.41 -0.25 0.85
C PRO A 205 -16.92 0.52 2.08
N GLU A 206 -17.00 -0.15 3.23
CA GLU A 206 -17.37 0.47 4.51
C GLU A 206 -16.27 1.41 5.03
N GLU A 207 -14.99 1.02 4.92
CA GLU A 207 -13.87 1.88 5.28
C GLU A 207 -13.80 3.10 4.37
N CYS A 208 -14.02 2.94 3.06
CA CYS A 208 -14.12 4.06 2.13
C CYS A 208 -15.30 4.97 2.45
N HIS A 209 -16.47 4.44 2.79
CA HIS A 209 -17.62 5.25 3.18
C HIS A 209 -17.30 6.12 4.41
N LYS A 210 -16.53 5.58 5.37
CA LYS A 210 -16.07 6.35 6.53
C LYS A 210 -15.02 7.40 6.15
N LEU A 211 -14.02 7.03 5.36
CA LEU A 211 -12.90 7.91 4.98
C LEU A 211 -13.34 9.06 4.05
N THR A 212 -14.31 8.81 3.18
CA THR A 212 -14.82 9.79 2.20
C THR A 212 -16.03 10.57 2.72
N LYS A 213 -16.36 10.43 4.02
CA LYS A 213 -17.46 11.16 4.62
C LYS A 213 -17.14 12.67 4.58
N PRO A 214 -17.97 13.49 3.92
CA PRO A 214 -17.64 14.88 3.67
C PRO A 214 -18.00 15.79 4.86
N VAL A 215 -17.20 16.83 5.07
CA VAL A 215 -17.59 17.94 5.96
C VAL A 215 -18.70 18.75 5.30
N THR A 216 -19.76 19.00 6.05
CA THR A 216 -20.90 19.77 5.56
C THR A 216 -20.76 21.27 5.83
N LYS A 217 -21.61 22.08 5.21
CA LYS A 217 -21.75 23.52 5.51
C LYS A 217 -22.08 23.78 6.99
N ALA A 218 -22.79 22.87 7.66
CA ALA A 218 -23.10 23.01 9.09
C ALA A 218 -21.85 22.82 9.97
N ASP A 219 -20.94 21.94 9.54
CA ASP A 219 -19.77 21.51 10.30
C ASP A 219 -18.48 22.19 9.84
N VAL A 220 -18.55 23.13 8.89
CA VAL A 220 -17.40 23.82 8.28
C VAL A 220 -16.49 24.50 9.30
N GLN A 221 -16.97 24.84 10.50
CA GLN A 221 -16.11 25.39 11.55
C GLN A 221 -14.97 24.43 11.94
N SER A 222 -15.17 23.11 11.80
CA SER A 222 -14.17 22.07 12.11
C SER A 222 -12.89 22.18 11.30
N VAL A 223 -12.94 22.79 10.10
CA VAL A 223 -11.75 22.94 9.24
C VAL A 223 -10.88 24.14 9.61
N SER A 224 -11.31 24.97 10.57
CA SER A 224 -10.50 26.10 11.06
C SER A 224 -9.27 25.61 11.82
N GLY A 225 -8.12 26.21 11.53
CA GLY A 225 -6.89 25.88 12.22
C GLY A 225 -5.66 26.37 11.47
N ASP A 226 -4.53 26.06 12.08
CA ASP A 226 -3.20 26.23 11.51
C ASP A 226 -2.67 24.82 11.21
N TRP A 227 -2.33 24.60 9.96
CA TRP A 227 -2.17 23.28 9.37
C TRP A 227 -0.85 23.19 8.61
N VAL A 228 -0.16 22.08 8.73
CA VAL A 228 1.04 21.74 7.97
C VAL A 228 0.69 20.64 6.98
N LEU A 229 1.00 20.85 5.69
CA LEU A 229 0.84 19.81 4.69
C LEU A 229 1.90 18.74 4.90
N VAL A 230 1.47 17.53 5.23
CA VAL A 230 2.39 16.42 5.51
C VAL A 230 2.47 15.41 4.38
N TRP A 231 1.43 15.33 3.56
CA TRP A 231 1.36 14.41 2.43
C TRP A 231 0.40 14.96 1.38
N TYR A 232 0.74 14.80 0.10
CA TYR A 232 -0.25 14.99 -0.98
C TYR A 232 0.01 14.04 -2.15
N ILE A 233 -1.03 13.74 -2.91
CA ILE A 233 -0.96 13.11 -4.23
C ILE A 233 -1.74 13.95 -5.23
N SER A 234 -1.37 13.87 -6.51
CA SER A 234 -2.02 14.60 -7.58
C SER A 234 -2.15 13.74 -8.83
N ASP A 235 -3.27 13.88 -9.52
CA ASP A 235 -3.48 13.26 -10.82
C ASP A 235 -3.24 14.27 -11.95
N ASN A 236 -2.53 13.84 -12.99
CA ASN A 236 -2.39 14.57 -14.25
C ASN A 236 -1.85 16.02 -14.10
N ILE A 237 -0.89 16.21 -13.19
CA ILE A 237 -0.20 17.49 -13.01
C ILE A 237 1.01 17.59 -13.95
N SER A 238 1.22 18.74 -14.59
CA SER A 238 2.45 19.00 -15.34
C SER A 238 3.65 18.99 -14.40
N THR A 239 4.78 18.40 -14.82
CA THR A 239 6.05 18.46 -14.07
C THR A 239 6.57 19.90 -13.91
N SER A 240 6.15 20.82 -14.79
CA SER A 240 6.46 22.24 -14.68
C SER A 240 5.66 22.99 -13.60
N ASN A 241 4.65 22.34 -13.01
CA ASN A 241 3.81 22.96 -11.99
C ASN A 241 4.62 23.23 -10.72
N GLU A 242 4.56 24.45 -10.17
CA GLU A 242 5.32 24.85 -8.98
C GLU A 242 5.03 23.97 -7.76
N TRP A 243 3.85 23.33 -7.71
CA TRP A 243 3.50 22.38 -6.67
C TRP A 243 4.41 21.14 -6.64
N THR A 244 4.96 20.69 -7.78
CA THR A 244 5.95 19.58 -7.80
C THR A 244 7.30 19.97 -7.20
N LYS A 245 7.53 21.27 -7.04
CA LYS A 245 8.74 21.86 -6.45
C LYS A 245 8.55 22.25 -4.99
N LEU A 246 7.43 21.86 -4.38
CA LEU A 246 7.16 22.13 -2.97
C LEU A 246 8.20 21.47 -2.06
N LYS A 247 8.62 22.20 -1.04
CA LYS A 247 9.43 21.72 0.08
C LYS A 247 8.59 21.66 1.35
N THR A 248 7.86 22.73 1.66
CA THR A 248 6.92 22.79 2.79
C THR A 248 5.69 23.62 2.43
N SER A 249 4.53 23.31 3.02
CA SER A 249 3.32 24.13 2.94
C SER A 249 2.69 24.27 4.33
N TYR A 250 2.34 25.51 4.67
CA TYR A 250 1.65 25.88 5.90
C TYR A 250 0.38 26.66 5.56
N VAL A 251 -0.75 26.25 6.14
CA VAL A 251 -2.07 26.81 5.87
C VAL A 251 -2.65 27.40 7.15
N GLU A 252 -3.03 28.68 7.08
CA GLU A 252 -3.92 29.32 8.04
C GLU A 252 -5.32 29.33 7.46
N GLN A 253 -6.21 28.59 8.10
CA GLN A 253 -7.61 28.52 7.72
C GLN A 253 -8.48 29.08 8.83
N ARG A 254 -9.31 30.07 8.50
CA ARG A 254 -10.24 30.70 9.45
C ARG A 254 -11.63 30.75 8.85
N VAL A 255 -12.60 30.19 9.55
CA VAL A 255 -13.99 30.21 9.12
C VAL A 255 -14.74 31.33 9.84
N HIS A 256 -15.45 32.15 9.07
CA HIS A 256 -16.32 33.19 9.60
C HIS A 256 -17.61 33.27 8.78
N SER A 257 -18.76 33.14 9.44
CA SER A 257 -20.08 33.20 8.79
C SER A 257 -20.21 32.26 7.58
N GLY A 258 -19.59 31.07 7.65
CA GLY A 258 -19.60 30.07 6.58
C GLY A 258 -18.65 30.35 5.41
N VAL A 259 -17.86 31.42 5.47
CA VAL A 259 -16.78 31.72 4.53
C VAL A 259 -15.46 31.23 5.09
N ILE A 260 -14.73 30.43 4.32
CA ILE A 260 -13.41 29.94 4.67
C ILE A 260 -12.38 30.93 4.11
N ARG A 261 -11.64 31.61 4.99
CA ARG A 261 -10.46 32.40 4.60
C ARG A 261 -9.26 31.46 4.62
N PHE A 262 -8.66 31.25 3.46
CA PHE A 262 -7.54 30.34 3.26
C PHE A 262 -6.30 31.15 2.93
N THR A 263 -5.24 30.96 3.72
CA THR A 263 -3.92 31.52 3.45
C THR A 263 -2.89 30.41 3.52
N GLU A 264 -2.30 30.08 2.39
CA GLU A 264 -1.29 29.05 2.26
C GLU A 264 0.07 29.68 1.97
N ARG A 265 1.09 29.22 2.67
CA ARG A 265 2.49 29.66 2.53
C ARG A 265 3.33 28.46 2.17
N ASN A 266 3.87 28.53 0.96
CA ASN A 266 4.64 27.48 0.34
C ASN A 266 6.12 27.89 0.30
N MET A 267 6.98 27.01 0.80
CA MET A 267 8.41 27.06 0.51
C MET A 267 8.70 26.10 -0.62
N LEU A 268 9.36 26.58 -1.66
CA LEU A 268 9.82 25.74 -2.77
C LEU A 268 11.21 25.17 -2.49
N LYS A 269 11.62 24.14 -3.23
CA LYS A 269 12.95 23.48 -3.10
C LYS A 269 14.13 24.43 -3.31
N ASN A 270 13.93 25.55 -4.01
CA ASN A 270 14.91 26.62 -4.16
C ASN A 270 14.89 27.65 -3.00
N ASN A 271 14.19 27.35 -1.90
CA ASN A 271 13.95 28.21 -0.73
C ASN A 271 13.22 29.53 -1.05
N SER A 272 12.58 29.66 -2.22
CA SER A 272 11.70 30.79 -2.48
C SER A 272 10.34 30.60 -1.80
N CYS A 273 9.74 31.72 -1.41
CA CYS A 273 8.45 31.75 -0.71
C CYS A 273 7.34 32.26 -1.62
N MET A 274 6.22 31.56 -1.56
CA MET A 274 4.97 31.87 -2.24
C MET A 274 3.86 31.90 -1.21
N THR A 275 3.00 32.93 -1.24
CA THR A 275 1.79 32.94 -0.40
C THR A 275 0.56 33.01 -1.29
N PHE A 276 -0.35 32.05 -1.15
CA PHE A 276 -1.64 32.05 -1.82
C PHE A 276 -2.75 32.40 -0.82
N LYS A 277 -3.60 33.36 -1.18
CA LYS A 277 -4.73 33.83 -0.35
C LYS A 277 -6.00 33.70 -1.17
N THR A 278 -7.02 33.06 -0.61
CA THR A 278 -8.35 32.98 -1.23
C THR A 278 -9.46 32.88 -0.19
N ASN A 279 -10.70 33.11 -0.64
CA ASN A 279 -11.89 32.85 0.14
C ASN A 279 -12.69 31.75 -0.54
N MET A 280 -13.12 30.76 0.24
CA MET A 280 -13.97 29.67 -0.24
C MET A 280 -15.35 29.75 0.40
N THR A 281 -16.38 29.47 -0.40
CA THR A 281 -17.78 29.45 0.04
C THR A 281 -18.47 28.18 -0.42
N ALA A 282 -19.39 27.65 0.38
CA ALA A 282 -20.21 26.50 -0.02
C ALA A 282 -21.04 26.85 -1.27
N VAL A 283 -21.12 25.92 -2.23
CA VAL A 283 -21.99 26.06 -3.40
C VAL A 283 -23.45 26.03 -2.93
N PRO A 284 -24.35 26.93 -3.40
CA PRO A 284 -25.73 26.99 -2.90
C PRO A 284 -26.51 25.67 -2.97
N GLU A 285 -26.25 24.87 -4.02
CA GLU A 285 -26.93 23.60 -4.29
C GLU A 285 -26.23 22.38 -3.66
N SER A 286 -25.05 22.56 -3.04
CA SER A 286 -24.26 21.50 -2.44
C SER A 286 -24.10 21.71 -0.94
N GLN A 287 -24.23 20.63 -0.17
CA GLN A 287 -24.01 20.68 1.28
C GLN A 287 -22.54 20.53 1.66
N ASN A 288 -21.67 20.12 0.74
CA ASN A 288 -20.31 19.64 1.05
C ASN A 288 -19.21 20.08 0.06
N THR A 289 -19.58 20.78 -1.02
CA THR A 289 -18.61 21.34 -1.97
C THR A 289 -18.45 22.83 -1.72
N PHE A 290 -17.20 23.26 -1.63
CA PHE A 290 -16.80 24.66 -1.52
C PHE A 290 -16.16 25.10 -2.82
N ILE A 291 -16.28 26.38 -3.15
CA ILE A 291 -15.67 26.99 -4.33
C ILE A 291 -14.95 28.27 -3.96
N TYR A 292 -13.90 28.57 -4.72
CA TYR A 292 -13.37 29.93 -4.82
C TYR A 292 -13.39 30.36 -6.29
N THR A 293 -13.43 31.67 -6.50
CA THR A 293 -13.51 32.28 -7.85
C THR A 293 -12.35 33.22 -8.15
N SER A 294 -11.56 33.57 -7.14
CA SER A 294 -10.33 34.34 -7.28
C SER A 294 -9.39 34.07 -6.11
N GLY A 295 -8.10 34.32 -6.33
CA GLY A 295 -7.10 34.34 -5.28
C GLY A 295 -6.06 35.43 -5.54
N THR A 296 -5.21 35.65 -4.55
CA THR A 296 -4.03 36.50 -4.68
C THR A 296 -2.81 35.65 -4.38
N MET A 297 -1.83 35.67 -5.28
CA MET A 297 -0.56 35.00 -5.10
C MET A 297 0.53 36.04 -4.90
N GLU A 298 1.15 36.03 -3.73
CA GLU A 298 2.32 36.85 -3.41
C GLU A 298 3.58 36.08 -3.76
N VAL A 299 4.37 36.58 -4.71
CA VAL A 299 5.68 36.03 -5.08
C VAL A 299 6.72 37.10 -4.89
N ASN A 300 7.71 36.85 -4.03
CA ASN A 300 8.78 37.81 -3.72
C ASN A 300 8.28 39.21 -3.28
N GLY A 301 7.14 39.27 -2.59
CA GLY A 301 6.53 40.52 -2.10
C GLY A 301 5.72 41.30 -3.13
N VAL A 302 5.47 40.73 -4.31
CA VAL A 302 4.55 41.28 -5.31
C VAL A 302 3.27 40.46 -5.31
N ASP A 303 2.13 41.10 -5.04
CA ASP A 303 0.81 40.50 -5.13
C ASP A 303 0.36 40.45 -6.60
N ILE A 304 0.01 39.25 -7.06
CA ILE A 304 -0.53 38.98 -8.38
C ILE A 304 -1.95 38.46 -8.19
N GLU A 305 -2.94 39.15 -8.77
CA GLU A 305 -4.29 38.60 -8.85
C GLU A 305 -4.30 37.35 -9.71
N TYR A 306 -4.88 36.29 -9.17
CA TYR A 306 -4.93 34.99 -9.81
C TYR A 306 -6.38 34.67 -10.18
N PRO A 307 -6.78 34.86 -11.45
CA PRO A 307 -8.10 34.45 -11.90
C PRO A 307 -8.14 32.93 -11.98
N GLY A 308 -8.99 32.31 -11.17
CA GLY A 308 -9.08 30.86 -11.12
C GLY A 308 -10.28 30.41 -10.31
N ASN A 309 -10.99 29.43 -10.84
CA ASN A 309 -12.00 28.70 -10.11
C ASN A 309 -11.45 27.35 -9.67
N GLY A 310 -11.95 26.86 -8.55
CA GLY A 310 -11.70 25.50 -8.12
C GLY A 310 -12.76 25.04 -7.13
N THR A 311 -12.96 23.74 -7.09
CA THR A 311 -13.83 23.06 -6.14
C THR A 311 -12.97 22.42 -5.06
N VAL A 312 -13.43 22.54 -3.83
CA VAL A 312 -12.77 21.99 -2.65
C VAL A 312 -13.78 21.15 -1.89
N LYS A 313 -13.40 19.94 -1.51
CA LYS A 313 -14.12 19.12 -0.55
C LYS A 313 -13.22 18.82 0.63
N PHE A 314 -13.80 18.90 1.82
CA PHE A 314 -13.13 18.46 3.04
C PHE A 314 -13.77 17.16 3.50
N PHE A 315 -12.97 16.29 4.12
CA PHE A 315 -13.43 15.03 4.70
C PHE A 315 -13.39 15.10 6.23
N GLU A 316 -14.36 14.46 6.87
CA GLU A 316 -14.40 14.35 8.33
C GLU A 316 -13.18 13.57 8.83
N THR A 317 -12.43 14.17 9.75
CA THR A 317 -11.16 13.64 10.24
C THR A 317 -11.01 13.87 11.75
N CYS A 318 -9.85 13.52 12.32
CA CYS A 318 -9.56 13.76 13.74
C CYS A 318 -9.38 15.26 14.07
N ALA A 319 -9.34 15.63 15.35
CA ALA A 319 -9.18 17.03 15.78
C ALA A 319 -7.87 17.67 15.29
N ASP A 320 -6.80 16.88 15.09
CA ASP A 320 -5.48 17.35 14.64
C ASP A 320 -5.17 16.95 13.19
N CYS A 321 -6.20 16.58 12.45
CA CYS A 321 -6.14 16.13 11.07
C CYS A 321 -6.97 17.05 10.18
N LEU A 322 -6.55 17.21 8.92
CA LEU A 322 -7.38 17.83 7.88
C LEU A 322 -7.08 17.14 6.55
N SER A 323 -8.12 16.72 5.84
CA SER A 323 -8.01 16.16 4.49
C SER A 323 -8.83 16.99 3.51
N MET A 324 -8.21 17.36 2.40
CA MET A 324 -8.77 18.26 1.39
C MET A 324 -8.60 17.67 0.00
N GLU A 325 -9.69 17.48 -0.73
CA GLU A 325 -9.67 17.27 -2.18
C GLU A 325 -9.83 18.64 -2.86
N TYR A 326 -8.90 18.98 -3.75
CA TYR A 326 -8.97 20.15 -4.61
C TYR A 326 -9.05 19.71 -6.07
N SER A 327 -9.95 20.31 -6.85
CA SER A 327 -9.95 20.21 -8.31
C SER A 327 -10.11 21.60 -8.90
N GLY A 328 -9.23 21.99 -9.82
CA GLY A 328 -9.32 23.30 -10.45
C GLY A 328 -8.11 23.61 -11.32
N PHE A 329 -7.82 24.90 -11.44
CA PHE A 329 -6.74 25.41 -12.28
C PHE A 329 -5.37 24.77 -11.98
N PHE A 330 -5.05 24.51 -10.71
CA PHE A 330 -3.74 23.95 -10.34
C PHE A 330 -3.61 22.46 -10.63
N GLY A 331 -4.71 21.76 -10.92
CA GLY A 331 -4.77 20.31 -11.07
C GLY A 331 -5.83 19.68 -10.17
N HIS A 332 -5.70 18.36 -9.97
CA HIS A 332 -6.53 17.60 -9.04
C HIS A 332 -5.62 16.98 -7.98
N PHE A 333 -5.87 17.31 -6.72
CA PHE A 333 -5.02 16.95 -5.60
C PHE A 333 -5.85 16.40 -4.46
N LEU A 334 -5.26 15.46 -3.74
CA LEU A 334 -5.63 15.11 -2.38
C LEU A 334 -4.51 15.55 -1.45
N LEU A 335 -4.85 16.43 -0.51
CA LEU A 335 -3.92 17.05 0.44
C LEU A 335 -4.27 16.63 1.86
N ILE A 336 -3.25 16.16 2.59
CA ILE A 336 -3.37 15.66 3.96
C ILE A 336 -2.50 16.51 4.86
N TYR A 337 -3.15 17.12 5.85
CA TYR A 337 -2.55 18.03 6.78
C TYR A 337 -2.57 17.50 8.21
N ARG A 338 -1.66 18.04 9.02
CA ARG A 338 -1.64 17.89 10.48
C ARG A 338 -1.62 19.25 11.15
N ARG A 339 -2.20 19.32 12.35
CA ARG A 339 -2.21 20.56 13.12
C ARG A 339 -0.78 21.03 13.39
N ASP A 340 -0.59 22.34 13.35
CA ASP A 340 0.67 22.95 13.76
C ASP A 340 1.07 22.49 15.18
N GLY A 341 2.36 22.24 15.38
CA GLY A 341 2.92 21.64 16.60
C GLY A 341 2.88 20.10 16.69
N VAL A 342 2.14 19.40 15.83
CA VAL A 342 2.03 17.92 15.86
C VAL A 342 2.81 17.24 14.69
N HIS A 343 3.19 18.03 13.68
CA HIS A 343 3.78 17.57 12.42
C HIS A 343 5.21 17.04 12.50
N GLN A 344 5.90 17.17 13.64
CA GLN A 344 7.29 16.71 13.81
C GLN A 344 7.39 15.27 14.33
N ASN A 345 6.28 14.70 14.82
CA ASN A 345 6.28 13.33 15.31
C ASN A 345 6.29 12.35 14.13
N VAL A 346 7.29 11.47 14.10
CA VAL A 346 7.49 10.47 13.02
C VAL A 346 6.33 9.48 12.91
N GLU A 347 5.74 9.05 14.03
CA GLU A 347 4.58 8.15 14.02
C GLU A 347 3.33 8.85 13.46
N VAL A 348 3.14 10.14 13.76
CA VAL A 348 2.06 10.96 13.18
C VAL A 348 2.20 11.10 11.68
N LEU A 349 3.43 11.32 11.18
CA LEU A 349 3.71 11.44 9.76
C LEU A 349 3.44 10.12 9.03
N LYS A 350 3.89 8.99 9.59
CA LYS A 350 3.59 7.65 9.05
C LYS A 350 2.09 7.37 9.02
N ALA A 351 1.38 7.69 10.10
CA ALA A 351 -0.08 7.54 10.14
C ALA A 351 -0.78 8.41 9.08
N ALA A 352 -0.27 9.63 8.84
CA ALA A 352 -0.80 10.51 7.80
C ALA A 352 -0.58 9.97 6.39
N GLN A 353 0.58 9.38 6.14
CA GLN A 353 0.88 8.71 4.88
C GLN A 353 -0.06 7.51 4.66
N ASP A 354 -0.23 6.66 5.67
CA ASP A 354 -1.12 5.49 5.60
C ASP A 354 -2.58 5.90 5.35
N GLU A 355 -3.08 6.89 6.08
CA GLU A 355 -4.43 7.44 5.91
C GLU A 355 -4.61 8.10 4.54
N GLY A 356 -3.63 8.90 4.11
CA GLY A 356 -3.62 9.59 2.82
C GLY A 356 -3.68 8.61 1.66
N GLN A 357 -2.90 7.54 1.73
CA GLN A 357 -2.91 6.48 0.73
C GLN A 357 -4.28 5.77 0.67
N LYS A 358 -4.85 5.40 1.82
CA LYS A 358 -6.18 4.77 1.85
C LYS A 358 -7.26 5.69 1.28
N LEU A 359 -7.25 6.96 1.65
CA LEU A 359 -8.21 7.94 1.14
C LEU A 359 -8.03 8.16 -0.38
N ALA A 360 -6.79 8.23 -0.86
CA ALA A 360 -6.47 8.30 -2.29
C ALA A 360 -7.04 7.10 -3.06
N GLU A 361 -6.85 5.88 -2.54
CA GLU A 361 -7.41 4.66 -3.14
C GLU A 361 -8.95 4.69 -3.18
N CYS A 362 -9.59 5.14 -2.10
CA CYS A 362 -11.05 5.28 -2.05
C CYS A 362 -11.61 6.31 -3.04
N LEU A 363 -10.83 7.36 -3.32
CA LEU A 363 -11.18 8.42 -4.25
C LEU A 363 -10.74 8.13 -5.70
N GLY A 364 -9.92 7.09 -5.91
CA GLY A 364 -9.49 6.64 -7.24
C GLY A 364 -8.25 7.33 -7.80
N PHE A 365 -7.42 7.95 -6.95
CA PHE A 365 -6.13 8.55 -7.37
C PHE A 365 -5.10 7.49 -7.75
N SER A 366 -4.18 7.82 -8.67
CA SER A 366 -2.97 7.01 -8.90
C SER A 366 -1.89 7.35 -7.88
N ILE A 367 -1.33 6.35 -7.20
CA ILE A 367 -0.31 6.55 -6.17
C ILE A 367 1.05 6.15 -6.73
N ASP A 368 1.66 7.07 -7.48
CA ASP A 368 2.96 6.85 -8.11
C ASP A 368 4.06 7.73 -7.46
N GLU A 369 3.79 9.02 -7.21
CA GLU A 369 4.79 9.96 -6.65
C GLU A 369 4.15 10.96 -5.67
N PRO A 370 3.86 10.55 -4.43
CA PRO A 370 3.34 11.48 -3.43
C PRO A 370 4.43 12.43 -2.95
N PHE A 371 4.02 13.64 -2.56
CA PHE A 371 4.82 14.48 -1.69
C PHE A 371 4.75 13.98 -0.27
N ILE A 372 5.90 13.99 0.42
CA ILE A 372 6.03 13.61 1.83
C ILE A 372 6.84 14.68 2.51
N TYR A 373 6.28 15.28 3.57
CA TYR A 373 7.01 16.23 4.40
C TYR A 373 8.05 15.51 5.27
N ASP A 374 9.22 16.11 5.41
CA ASP A 374 10.38 15.52 6.10
C ASP A 374 10.32 15.65 7.64
N GLY A 375 9.34 16.38 8.17
CA GLY A 375 9.18 16.61 9.61
C GLY A 375 10.11 17.67 10.20
N VAL A 376 11.03 18.24 9.42
CA VAL A 376 12.12 19.09 9.92
C VAL A 376 12.36 20.36 9.12
N SER A 377 11.88 20.42 7.86
CA SER A 377 12.05 21.60 7.02
C SER A 377 11.23 22.77 7.56
N ASP A 378 11.87 23.94 7.57
CA ASP A 378 11.26 25.20 7.97
C ASP A 378 10.16 25.69 7.00
N PHE A 379 9.35 26.62 7.50
CA PHE A 379 8.27 27.25 6.76
C PHE A 379 8.60 28.69 6.38
N CYS A 380 7.88 29.20 5.39
CA CYS A 380 7.88 30.64 5.12
C CYS A 380 7.17 31.37 6.27
N HIS A 381 7.96 31.90 7.22
CA HIS A 381 7.43 32.76 8.28
C HIS A 381 6.88 34.08 7.73
N LYS A 382 5.92 34.65 8.45
CA LYS A 382 5.51 36.04 8.25
C LYS A 382 6.74 36.94 8.38
N LYS A 383 7.05 37.76 7.37
CA LYS A 383 7.90 38.95 7.57
C LYS A 383 7.18 39.91 8.52
N SER A 384 7.29 39.67 9.83
CA SER A 384 7.12 40.60 10.97
C SER A 384 6.69 39.85 12.25
N SER A 385 7.67 39.34 12.98
CA SER A 385 7.80 39.65 14.41
C SER A 385 9.23 40.14 14.60
N PRO A 386 9.46 41.25 15.32
CA PRO A 386 10.80 41.81 15.46
C PRO A 386 11.71 40.78 16.10
N GLU A 387 12.96 40.72 15.62
CA GLU A 387 14.05 40.06 16.35
C GLU A 387 13.95 40.48 17.82
N VAL A 388 13.78 39.49 18.70
CA VAL A 388 14.01 39.70 20.13
C VAL A 388 15.46 40.12 20.23
N LYS A 389 15.69 41.42 20.46
CA LYS A 389 17.04 41.91 20.75
C LYS A 389 17.56 41.09 21.94
N PRO A 390 18.78 40.54 21.86
CA PRO A 390 19.38 39.92 23.03
C PRO A 390 19.46 40.98 24.14
N GLU A 391 19.00 40.61 25.34
CA GLU A 391 19.29 41.37 26.56
C GLU A 391 20.82 41.53 26.65
N GLN A 392 21.27 42.78 26.65
CA GLN A 392 22.63 43.11 27.02
C GLN A 392 22.71 43.05 28.55
N ASP A 393 23.44 42.06 29.05
CA ASP A 393 24.06 42.11 30.37
C ASP A 393 25.21 43.12 30.39
#